data_AF-G0HNA7-F1
#
_entry.id   AF-G0HNA7-F1
#
_cell.length_a   1.000
_cell.length_b   1.000
_cell.length_c   1.000
_cell.angle_alpha   90.00
_cell.angle_beta   90.00
_cell.angle_gamma   90.00
#
_symmetry.space_group_name_H-M   'P 1'
#
loop_
_entity.id
_entity.type
_entity.pdbx_description
1 polymer ?
#
loop_
_entity_poly.entity_id
_entity_poly.type
_entity_poly.pdbx_seq_one_letter_code
_entity_poly.pdbx_strand_id
1 'polypeptide(L)'
;MGSEALFIFIAAATVIYWVVFYRFMKETGQMKDERGRRINQIASERTLIILQVLLLIAILAVDNLEWLDPAKVLALIYVVAIFGHALMRYHYSRVM
;
A
#
# COMPACT_ATOMS: atom_id res chain seq x y z
N MET A 1 7.83 -9.50 19.55
CA MET A 1 6.87 -10.38 18.83
C MET A 1 7.66 -11.17 17.80
N GLY A 2 7.46 -12.49 17.73
CA GLY A 2 8.04 -13.30 16.65
C GLY A 2 7.53 -12.83 15.28
N SER A 3 8.29 -13.09 14.22
CA SER A 3 7.93 -12.75 12.83
C SER A 3 6.53 -13.27 12.47
N GLU A 4 6.15 -14.45 12.95
CA GLU A 4 4.82 -15.04 12.73
C GLU A 4 3.66 -14.15 13.23
N ALA A 5 3.75 -13.62 14.44
CA ALA A 5 2.70 -12.78 15.00
C ALA A 5 2.55 -11.45 14.22
N LEU A 6 3.67 -10.91 13.72
CA LEU A 6 3.65 -9.74 12.84
C LEU A 6 2.94 -10.06 11.51
N PHE A 7 3.25 -11.20 10.90
CA PHE A 7 2.60 -11.60 9.65
C PHE A 7 1.11 -11.87 9.80
N ILE A 8 0.70 -12.53 10.89
CA ILE A 8 -0.72 -12.75 11.19
C ILE A 8 -1.44 -11.40 11.37
N PHE A 9 -0.84 -10.47 12.10
CA PHE A 9 -1.40 -9.14 12.29
C PHE A 9 -1.54 -8.39 10.95
N ILE A 10 -0.49 -8.39 10.12
CA ILE A 10 -0.51 -7.76 8.79
C ILE A 10 -1.59 -8.40 7.92
N ALA A 11 -1.68 -9.73 7.87
CA ALA A 11 -2.69 -10.43 7.10
C ALA A 11 -4.12 -10.06 7.54
N ALA A 12 -4.39 -10.06 8.85
CA ALA A 12 -5.67 -9.65 9.40
C ALA A 12 -6.00 -8.18 9.07
N ALA A 13 -5.04 -7.28 9.25
CA ALA A 13 -5.18 -5.87 8.92
C ALA A 13 -5.46 -5.64 7.43
N THR A 14 -4.81 -6.40 6.54
CA THR A 14 -5.08 -6.36 5.10
C THR A 14 -6.50 -6.78 4.78
N VAL A 15 -6.98 -7.89 5.34
CA VAL A 15 -8.33 -8.36 5.08
C VAL A 15 -9.35 -7.31 5.50
N ILE A 16 -9.16 -6.71 6.69
CA ILE A 16 -10.00 -5.62 7.18
C ILE A 16 -9.93 -4.43 6.21
N TYR A 17 -8.72 -3.99 5.83
CA TYR A 17 -8.53 -2.90 4.90
C TYR A 17 -9.23 -3.17 3.56
N TRP A 18 -9.10 -4.35 2.98
CA TRP A 18 -9.75 -4.72 1.72
C TRP A 18 -11.26 -4.67 1.84
N VAL A 19 -11.83 -5.23 2.91
CA VAL A 19 -13.28 -5.21 3.12
C VAL A 19 -13.80 -3.77 3.25
N VAL A 20 -13.12 -2.93 4.05
CA VAL A 20 -13.51 -1.53 4.26
C VAL A 20 -13.32 -0.72 2.97
N PHE A 21 -12.18 -0.86 2.30
CA PHE A 21 -11.87 -0.15 1.06
C PHE A 21 -12.83 -0.54 -0.07
N TYR A 22 -13.10 -1.83 -0.24
CA TYR A 22 -14.03 -2.32 -1.26
C TYR A 22 -15.46 -1.84 -1.00
N ARG A 23 -15.93 -1.89 0.26
CA ARG A 23 -17.24 -1.33 0.62
C ARG A 23 -17.29 0.16 0.35
N PHE A 24 -16.31 0.93 0.80
CA PHE A 24 -16.20 2.37 0.54
C PHE A 24 -16.27 2.67 -0.96
N MET A 25 -15.51 1.95 -1.78
CA MET A 25 -15.48 2.13 -3.24
C MET A 25 -16.81 1.82 -3.92
N LYS A 26 -17.52 0.80 -3.42
CA LYS A 26 -18.82 0.39 -3.95
C LYS A 26 -19.94 1.35 -3.54
N GLU A 27 -19.94 1.80 -2.28
CA GLU A 27 -20.98 2.63 -1.68
C GLU A 27 -20.88 4.10 -2.11
N THR A 28 -19.68 4.63 -2.28
CA THR A 28 -19.48 6.05 -2.65
C THR A 28 -19.59 6.32 -4.15
N GLY A 29 -19.78 5.28 -4.98
CA GLY A 29 -19.87 5.43 -6.43
C GLY A 29 -18.58 5.95 -7.10
N GLN A 30 -17.45 6.04 -6.37
CA GLN A 30 -16.21 6.60 -6.89
C GLN A 30 -15.60 5.80 -8.05
N MET A 31 -16.01 4.56 -8.28
CA MET A 31 -15.63 3.81 -9.48
C MET A 31 -16.57 3.99 -10.67
N LYS A 32 -17.76 4.56 -10.45
CA LYS A 32 -18.75 4.83 -11.50
C LYS A 32 -18.52 6.18 -12.18
N ASP A 33 -17.93 7.13 -11.46
CA ASP A 33 -17.55 8.44 -11.98
C ASP A 33 -16.16 8.40 -12.65
N GLU A 34 -16.03 9.05 -13.80
CA GLU A 34 -14.75 9.20 -14.53
C GLU A 34 -13.69 9.90 -13.67
N ARG A 35 -14.09 10.88 -12.84
CA ARG A 35 -13.17 11.57 -11.94
C ARG A 35 -12.57 10.61 -10.91
N GLY A 36 -13.41 9.80 -10.26
CA GLY A 36 -12.96 8.85 -9.26
C GLY A 36 -12.11 7.72 -9.85
N ARG A 37 -12.40 7.27 -11.08
CA ARG A 37 -11.53 6.36 -11.85
C ARG A 37 -10.16 6.97 -12.13
N ARG A 38 -10.11 8.23 -12.57
CA ARG A 38 -8.84 8.94 -12.83
C ARG A 38 -8.02 9.11 -11.56
N ILE A 39 -8.65 9.47 -10.44
CA ILE A 39 -8.00 9.54 -9.12
C ILE A 39 -7.39 8.20 -8.74
N ASN A 40 -8.14 7.10 -8.90
CA ASN A 40 -7.66 5.77 -8.57
C ASN A 40 -6.46 5.36 -9.45
N GLN A 41 -6.51 5.68 -10.75
CA GLN A 41 -5.42 5.41 -11.67
C GLN A 41 -4.15 6.17 -11.28
N ILE A 42 -4.23 7.49 -11.08
CA ILE A 42 -3.07 8.31 -10.71
C ILE A 42 -2.51 7.86 -9.36
N ALA A 43 -3.37 7.59 -8.38
CA ALA A 43 -2.93 7.07 -7.07
C ALA A 43 -2.22 5.71 -7.21
N SER A 44 -2.73 4.81 -8.06
CA SER A 44 -2.11 3.52 -8.32
C SER A 44 -0.75 3.66 -9.01
N GLU A 45 -0.66 4.49 -10.05
CA GLU A 45 0.59 4.76 -10.78
C GLU A 45 1.67 5.32 -9.86
N ARG A 46 1.31 6.32 -9.04
CA ARG A 46 2.26 6.92 -8.08
C ARG A 46 2.69 5.94 -7.00
N THR A 47 1.75 5.16 -6.47
CA THR A 47 2.07 4.14 -5.46
C THR A 47 2.99 3.07 -6.05
N LEU A 48 2.75 2.64 -7.28
CA LEU A 48 3.59 1.65 -7.96
C LEU A 48 5.04 2.14 -8.12
N ILE A 49 5.24 3.40 -8.52
CA ILE A 49 6.58 4.00 -8.61
C ILE A 49 7.27 4.01 -7.24
N ILE A 50 6.56 4.42 -6.18
CA ILE A 50 7.10 4.42 -4.81
C ILE A 50 7.53 3.01 -4.40
N LEU A 51 6.70 2.00 -4.67
CA LEU A 51 7.00 0.60 -4.33
C LEU A 51 8.20 0.08 -5.10
N GLN A 52 8.32 0.40 -6.39
CA GLN A 52 9.49 0.01 -7.20
C GLN A 52 10.78 0.60 -6.63
N VAL A 53 10.77 1.88 -6.25
CA VAL A 53 11.94 2.53 -5.63
C VAL A 53 12.27 1.90 -4.27
N LEU A 54 11.26 1.66 -3.42
CA LEU A 54 11.47 1.01 -2.12
C LEU A 54 11.99 -0.41 -2.26
N LEU A 55 11.51 -1.18 -3.25
CA LEU A 55 12.01 -2.52 -3.54
C LEU A 55 13.46 -2.49 -4.01
N LEU A 56 13.82 -1.55 -4.90
CA LEU A 56 15.21 -1.38 -5.34
C LEU A 56 16.13 -1.05 -4.16
N ILE A 57 15.73 -0.10 -3.31
CA ILE A 57 16.48 0.26 -2.10
C ILE A 57 16.57 -0.94 -1.16
N ALA A 58 15.49 -1.71 -0.98
CA ALA A 58 15.49 -2.90 -0.13
C ALA A 58 16.45 -3.98 -0.62
N ILE A 59 16.49 -4.25 -1.93
CA ILE A 59 17.43 -5.22 -2.52
C ILE A 59 18.87 -4.78 -2.24
N LEU A 60 19.19 -3.50 -2.48
CA LEU A 60 20.53 -2.97 -2.21
C LEU A 60 20.85 -2.98 -0.71
N ALA A 61 19.90 -2.62 0.15
CA ALA A 61 20.11 -2.50 1.58
C ALA A 61 20.28 -3.87 2.26
N VAL A 62 19.44 -4.85 1.93
CA VAL A 62 19.50 -6.20 2.52
C VAL A 62 20.82 -6.90 2.18
N ASP A 63 21.34 -6.69 0.97
CA ASP A 63 22.61 -7.28 0.52
C ASP A 63 23.83 -6.64 1.21
N ASN A 64 23.72 -5.38 1.63
CA ASN A 64 24.83 -4.61 2.21
C ASN A 64 24.74 -4.42 3.74
N LEU A 65 23.60 -4.75 4.36
CA LEU A 65 23.35 -4.52 5.79
C LEU A 65 22.85 -5.81 6.45
N GLU A 66 23.76 -6.59 7.02
CA GLU A 66 23.49 -7.89 7.63
C GLU A 66 22.45 -7.87 8.77
N TRP A 67 22.22 -6.70 9.38
CA TRP A 67 21.24 -6.53 10.45
C TRP A 67 19.80 -6.31 9.96
N LEU A 68 19.60 -6.12 8.65
CA LEU A 68 18.26 -5.99 8.05
C LEU A 68 17.65 -7.35 7.76
N ASP A 69 16.58 -7.67 8.47
CA ASP A 69 15.75 -8.83 8.20
C ASP A 69 14.90 -8.59 6.92
N PRO A 70 15.12 -9.36 5.84
CA PRO A 70 14.38 -9.18 4.57
C PRO A 70 12.87 -9.27 4.75
N ALA A 71 12.41 -10.13 5.66
CA ALA A 71 11.00 -10.34 5.93
C ALA A 71 10.35 -9.07 6.52
N LYS A 72 11.06 -8.37 7.40
CA LYS A 72 10.59 -7.11 8.01
C LYS A 72 10.61 -5.95 7.01
N VAL A 73 11.60 -5.91 6.12
CA VAL A 73 11.67 -4.91 5.05
C VAL A 73 10.50 -5.09 4.07
N LEU A 74 10.22 -6.32 3.65
CA LEU A 74 9.06 -6.63 2.80
C LEU A 74 7.73 -6.31 3.50
N ALA A 75 7.61 -6.62 4.79
CA ALA A 75 6.44 -6.26 5.58
C ALA A 75 6.22 -4.73 5.60
N LEU A 76 7.28 -3.93 5.74
CA LEU A 76 7.20 -2.48 5.67
C LEU A 76 6.75 -2.00 4.29
N ILE A 77 7.36 -2.52 3.21
CA ILE A 77 6.98 -2.16 1.84
C ILE A 77 5.50 -2.48 1.57
N TYR A 78 5.05 -3.62 2.07
CA TYR A 78 3.66 -4.05 1.95
C TYR A 78 2.69 -3.10 2.69
N VAL A 79 3.05 -2.66 3.90
CA VAL A 79 2.29 -1.63 4.62
C VAL A 79 2.24 -0.34 3.81
N VAL A 80 3.37 0.10 3.26
CA VAL A 80 3.42 1.29 2.38
C VAL A 80 2.55 1.10 1.13
N ALA A 81 2.45 -0.10 0.55
CA ALA A 81 1.59 -0.35 -0.60
C ALA A 81 0.11 -0.10 -0.28
N ILE A 82 -0.35 -0.61 0.87
CA ILE A 82 -1.73 -0.51 1.32
C ILE A 82 -2.08 0.93 1.69
N PHE A 83 -1.29 1.53 2.60
CA PHE A 83 -1.59 2.86 3.11
C PHE A 83 -1.22 3.97 2.12
N GLY A 84 -0.14 3.80 1.37
CA GLY A 84 0.28 4.72 0.32
C GLY A 84 -0.80 4.89 -0.75
N HIS A 85 -1.38 3.80 -1.23
CA HIS A 85 -2.48 3.88 -2.19
C HIS A 85 -3.69 4.64 -1.62
N ALA A 86 -4.11 4.29 -0.40
CA ALA A 86 -5.23 4.97 0.26
C ALA A 86 -4.97 6.47 0.47
N LEU A 87 -3.75 6.82 0.91
CA LEU A 87 -3.33 8.20 1.15
C LEU A 87 -3.27 9.00 -0.16
N MET A 88 -2.74 8.42 -1.23
CA MET A 88 -2.68 9.07 -2.54
C MET A 88 -4.08 9.30 -3.10
N ARG A 89 -5.00 8.33 -2.97
CA ARG A 89 -6.40 8.53 -3.36
C ARG A 89 -7.07 9.64 -2.55
N TYR A 90 -6.87 9.65 -1.23
CA TYR A 90 -7.39 10.70 -0.37
C TYR A 90 -6.87 12.07 -0.78
N HIS A 91 -5.55 12.21 -0.99
CA HIS A 91 -4.93 13.44 -1.45
C HIS A 91 -5.54 13.92 -2.77
N TYR A 92 -5.56 13.07 -3.81
CA TYR A 92 -6.08 13.44 -5.12
C TYR A 92 -7.57 13.73 -5.12
N SER A 93 -8.36 13.11 -4.24
CA SER A 93 -9.78 13.46 -4.06
C SER A 93 -10.01 14.88 -3.53
N ARG A 94 -8.99 15.50 -2.92
CA ARG A 94 -9.06 16.86 -2.36
C ARG A 94 -8.51 17.92 -3.31
N VAL A 95 -7.63 17.54 -4.25
CA VAL A 95 -6.95 18.49 -5.15
C VAL A 95 -7.45 18.44 -6.60
N MET A 96 -8.10 17.36 -7.03
CA MET A 96 -8.72 17.21 -8.36
C MET A 96 -10.22 17.08 -8.18
#